data_AF-W4UYP6-F1
#
_entry.id   AF-W4UYP6-F1
#
_cell.length_a   1.000
_cell.length_b   1.000
_cell.length_c   1.000
_cell.angle_alpha   90.00
_cell.angle_beta   90.00
_cell.angle_gamma   90.00
#
_symmetry.space_group_name_H-M   'P 1'
#
loop_
_entity.id
_entity.type
_entity.pdbx_description
1 polymer ?
#
loop_
_entity_poly.entity_id
_entity_poly.type
_entity_poly.pdbx_seq_one_letter_code
_entity_poly.pdbx_strand_id
1 'polypeptide(L)'
;MLEPASRSTPFGVAVSRHSWAGNSLIISQATAACLLHKHYPALVDTKYVFAGLSYLYGTHADSDISFVSGVGAYNKRVAYGNNRADFSFIAGGVVPGIRLLKPDLPENRNDYPFIWSENEYVIDIAAAYILYVVAVNQMTQ
;
A
#
# COMPACT_ATOMS: atom_id res chain seq x y z
N MET A 1 7.82 -17.65 4.56
CA MET A 1 6.58 -16.94 4.15
C MET A 1 6.88 -15.55 3.60
N LEU A 2 7.68 -14.72 4.28
CA LEU A 2 8.01 -13.35 3.83
C LEU A 2 9.00 -13.30 2.65
N GLU A 3 10.06 -14.11 2.65
CA GLU A 3 11.07 -14.15 1.57
C GLU A 3 10.50 -14.49 0.17
N PRO A 4 9.67 -15.54 0.01
CA PRO A 4 9.03 -15.81 -1.30
C PRO A 4 8.16 -14.66 -1.79
N ALA A 5 7.43 -13.99 -0.89
CA ALA A 5 6.60 -12.84 -1.22
C ALA A 5 7.45 -11.64 -1.65
N SER A 6 8.54 -11.33 -0.93
CA SER A 6 9.42 -10.21 -1.25
C SER A 6 10.18 -10.39 -2.56
N ARG A 7 10.45 -11.63 -2.99
CA ARG A 7 11.12 -11.93 -4.26
C ARG A 7 10.18 -11.94 -5.46
N SER A 8 8.87 -11.84 -5.25
CA SER A 8 7.88 -11.90 -6.34
C SER A 8 7.85 -10.64 -7.21
N THR A 9 8.35 -9.52 -6.69
CA THR A 9 8.49 -8.24 -7.41
C THR A 9 9.81 -7.56 -7.00
N PRO A 10 10.37 -6.65 -7.82
CA PRO A 10 11.54 -5.88 -7.42
C PRO A 10 11.29 -4.90 -6.26
N PHE A 11 10.03 -4.75 -5.84
CA PHE A 11 9.63 -3.80 -4.79
C PHE A 11 9.61 -4.41 -3.38
N GLY A 12 10.02 -5.67 -3.22
CA GLY A 12 10.10 -6.31 -1.91
C GLY A 12 8.74 -6.70 -1.30
N VAL A 13 7.65 -6.62 -2.09
CA VAL A 13 6.29 -6.97 -1.66
C VAL A 13 5.59 -7.85 -2.70
N ALA A 14 4.57 -8.60 -2.25
CA ALA A 14 3.70 -9.35 -3.15
C ALA A 14 2.53 -8.48 -3.63
N VAL A 15 2.43 -8.30 -4.95
CA VAL A 15 1.34 -7.56 -5.58
C VAL A 15 0.22 -8.52 -5.99
N SER A 16 -1.03 -8.11 -5.75
CA SER A 16 -2.21 -8.90 -6.10
C SER A 16 -2.32 -9.11 -7.61
N ARG A 17 -2.64 -10.34 -8.03
CA ARG A 17 -3.01 -10.70 -9.41
C ARG A 17 -4.52 -10.90 -9.59
N HIS A 18 -5.31 -10.60 -8.57
CA HIS A 18 -6.77 -10.76 -8.59
C HIS A 18 -7.46 -9.62 -9.32
N SER A 19 -8.79 -9.54 -9.26
CA SER A 19 -9.61 -8.42 -9.76
C SER A 19 -9.65 -7.21 -8.82
N TRP A 20 -9.00 -7.28 -7.66
CA TRP A 20 -8.80 -6.18 -6.72
C TRP A 20 -7.32 -5.96 -6.43
N ALA A 21 -6.91 -4.70 -6.29
CA ALA A 21 -5.51 -4.35 -6.01
C ALA A 21 -5.08 -4.72 -4.57
N GLY A 22 -3.78 -4.75 -4.33
CA GLY A 22 -3.17 -5.54 -3.25
C GLY A 22 -2.79 -4.82 -1.95
N ASN A 23 -2.99 -3.50 -1.81
CA ASN A 23 -2.40 -2.76 -0.68
C ASN A 23 -2.85 -3.26 0.69
N SER A 24 -4.10 -3.72 0.84
CA SER A 24 -4.58 -4.32 2.10
C SER A 24 -3.71 -5.51 2.55
N LEU A 25 -3.34 -6.40 1.61
CA LEU A 25 -2.48 -7.53 1.88
C LEU A 25 -1.06 -7.09 2.25
N ILE A 26 -0.51 -6.12 1.53
CA ILE A 26 0.84 -5.58 1.76
C ILE A 26 0.92 -4.97 3.16
N ILE A 27 -0.06 -4.16 3.55
CA ILE A 27 -0.15 -3.54 4.88
C ILE A 27 -0.25 -4.61 5.97
N SER A 28 -1.12 -5.60 5.78
CA SER A 28 -1.30 -6.69 6.75
C SER A 28 -0.02 -7.50 6.95
N GLN A 29 0.67 -7.88 5.86
CA GLN A 29 1.92 -8.63 5.91
C GLN A 29 3.05 -7.83 6.56
N ALA A 30 3.17 -6.55 6.23
CA ALA A 30 4.21 -5.70 6.81
C ALA A 30 3.94 -5.39 8.30
N THR A 31 2.67 -5.25 8.70
CA THR A 31 2.27 -5.13 10.11
C THR A 31 2.65 -6.40 10.88
N ALA A 32 2.37 -7.58 10.32
CA ALA A 32 2.78 -8.84 10.93
C ALA A 32 4.32 -8.93 11.05
N ALA A 33 5.06 -8.46 10.04
CA ALA A 33 6.52 -8.37 10.11
C ALA A 33 6.99 -7.44 11.25
N CYS A 34 6.31 -6.30 11.49
CA CYS A 34 6.63 -5.41 12.62
C CYS A 34 6.50 -6.14 13.96
N LEU A 35 5.35 -6.80 14.17
CA LEU A 35 5.06 -7.50 15.41
C LEU A 35 6.03 -8.67 15.62
N LEU A 36 6.35 -9.42 14.57
CA LEU A 36 7.32 -10.50 14.64
C LEU A 36 8.74 -9.99 14.89
N HIS A 37 9.18 -8.94 14.19
CA HIS A 37 10.50 -8.35 14.42
C HIS A 37 10.66 -7.85 15.85
N LYS A 38 9.62 -7.24 16.43
CA LYS A 38 9.62 -6.76 17.82
C LYS A 38 9.93 -7.86 18.83
N HIS A 39 9.44 -9.08 18.61
CA HIS A 39 9.63 -10.21 19.53
C HIS A 39 10.75 -11.17 19.13
N TYR A 40 11.09 -11.21 17.84
CA TYR A 40 12.04 -12.15 17.24
C TYR A 40 12.94 -11.45 16.19
N PRO A 41 13.72 -10.44 16.58
CA PRO A 41 14.48 -9.61 15.63
C PRO A 41 15.56 -10.40 14.88
N ALA A 42 16.06 -11.50 15.45
CA ALA A 42 17.02 -12.38 14.78
C ALA A 42 16.40 -13.23 13.64
N LEU A 43 15.07 -13.34 13.59
CA LEU A 43 14.35 -14.19 12.61
C LEU A 43 13.70 -13.37 11.49
N VAL A 44 13.32 -12.13 11.75
CA VAL A 44 12.65 -11.25 10.79
C VAL A 44 13.47 -9.99 10.66
N ASP A 45 13.93 -9.68 9.45
CA ASP A 45 14.72 -8.48 9.16
C ASP A 45 13.81 -7.24 9.01
N THR A 46 14.31 -6.06 9.37
CA THR A 46 13.58 -4.79 9.22
C THR A 46 13.26 -4.45 7.77
N LYS A 47 13.95 -5.02 6.78
CA LYS A 47 13.63 -4.84 5.36
C LYS A 47 12.17 -5.22 5.03
N TYR A 48 11.62 -6.27 5.65
CA TYR A 48 10.21 -6.64 5.44
C TYR A 48 9.25 -5.71 6.18
N VAL A 49 9.73 -5.06 7.24
CA VAL A 49 9.00 -4.03 7.97
C VAL A 49 8.88 -2.78 7.12
N PHE A 50 9.94 -2.36 6.43
CA PHE A 50 9.93 -1.10 5.66
C PHE A 50 9.44 -1.25 4.22
N ALA A 51 9.52 -2.44 3.61
CA ALA A 51 9.10 -2.66 2.22
C ALA A 51 7.66 -2.22 1.94
N GLY A 52 6.73 -2.46 2.88
CA GLY A 52 5.34 -2.02 2.74
C GLY A 52 5.18 -0.50 2.66
N LEU A 53 5.85 0.25 3.54
CA LEU A 53 5.83 1.72 3.51
C LEU A 53 6.49 2.26 2.25
N SER A 54 7.66 1.73 1.86
CA SER A 54 8.32 2.13 0.61
C SER A 54 7.39 1.94 -0.58
N TYR A 55 6.69 0.80 -0.65
CA TYR A 55 5.70 0.53 -1.68
C TYR A 55 4.50 1.47 -1.62
N LEU A 56 3.95 1.79 -0.45
CA LEU A 56 2.81 2.72 -0.35
C LEU A 56 3.19 4.18 -0.67
N TYR A 57 4.45 4.55 -0.52
CA TYR A 57 4.93 5.92 -0.69
C TYR A 57 5.60 6.19 -2.04
N GLY A 58 5.51 5.27 -3.00
CA GLY A 58 5.95 5.51 -4.38
C GLY A 58 6.94 4.50 -4.95
N THR A 59 7.36 3.49 -4.20
CA THR A 59 8.28 2.43 -4.71
C THR A 59 7.49 1.27 -5.28
N HIS A 60 6.76 1.50 -6.36
CA HIS A 60 5.91 0.51 -7.02
C HIS A 60 5.97 0.64 -8.55
N ALA A 61 5.28 -0.27 -9.25
CA ALA A 61 5.14 -0.19 -10.70
C ALA A 61 4.21 0.97 -11.12
N ASP A 62 4.18 1.28 -12.41
CA ASP A 62 3.33 2.31 -13.06
C ASP A 62 3.69 3.78 -12.74
N SER A 63 3.92 4.13 -11.47
CA SER A 63 4.19 5.52 -11.06
C SER A 63 5.02 5.59 -9.77
N ASP A 64 5.43 6.81 -9.39
CA ASP A 64 6.21 7.11 -8.18
C ASP A 64 5.39 7.87 -7.12
N ILE A 65 4.06 7.90 -7.26
CA ILE A 65 3.21 8.67 -6.37
C ILE A 65 2.77 7.87 -5.15
N SER A 66 2.59 8.52 -4.01
CA SER A 66 2.05 7.82 -2.85
C SER A 66 0.59 7.38 -3.07
N PHE A 67 0.29 6.14 -2.70
CA PHE A 67 -1.06 5.62 -2.57
C PHE A 67 -1.79 6.09 -1.31
N VAL A 68 -1.10 6.83 -0.43
CA VAL A 68 -1.70 7.46 0.75
C VAL A 68 -1.90 8.94 0.45
N SER A 69 -3.14 9.34 0.36
CA SER A 69 -3.49 10.68 -0.05
C SER A 69 -3.08 11.72 0.98
N GLY A 70 -2.43 12.80 0.53
CA GLY A 70 -1.85 13.81 1.40
C GLY A 70 -0.50 13.43 2.05
N VAL A 71 0.09 12.27 1.74
CA VAL A 71 1.40 11.86 2.26
C VAL A 71 2.41 11.78 1.10
N GLY A 72 3.60 12.35 1.27
CA GLY A 72 4.64 12.41 0.24
C GLY A 72 4.52 13.61 -0.71
N ALA A 73 5.58 13.85 -1.50
CA ALA A 73 5.68 14.99 -2.40
C ALA A 73 4.65 14.95 -3.53
N TYR A 74 4.43 13.75 -4.09
CA TYR A 74 3.37 13.44 -5.04
C TYR A 74 2.54 12.31 -4.46
N ASN A 75 1.22 12.44 -4.52
CA ASN A 75 0.30 11.53 -3.86
C ASN A 75 -1.02 11.43 -4.63
N LYS A 76 -1.85 10.46 -4.26
CA LYS A 76 -3.17 10.30 -4.83
C LYS A 76 -4.08 11.46 -4.51
N ARG A 77 -4.51 12.16 -5.57
CA ARG A 77 -5.38 13.34 -5.48
C ARG A 77 -6.83 13.08 -5.82
N VAL A 78 -7.13 11.90 -6.34
CA VAL A 78 -8.47 11.48 -6.75
C VAL A 78 -8.69 10.06 -6.26
N ALA A 79 -9.84 9.79 -5.65
CA ALA A 79 -10.19 8.46 -5.14
C ALA A 79 -11.71 8.24 -5.14
N TYR A 80 -12.12 6.97 -5.16
CA TYR A 80 -13.50 6.58 -4.95
C TYR A 80 -13.81 6.57 -3.45
N GLY A 81 -14.22 7.73 -2.93
CA GLY A 81 -14.63 7.92 -1.54
C GLY A 81 -15.87 8.81 -1.43
N ASN A 82 -16.13 9.35 -0.24
CA ASN A 82 -17.31 10.20 0.00
C ASN A 82 -17.37 11.45 -0.90
N ASN A 83 -16.22 11.94 -1.37
CA ASN A 83 -16.05 13.09 -2.27
C ASN A 83 -15.71 12.69 -3.72
N ARG A 84 -16.03 11.46 -4.16
CA ARG A 84 -15.69 10.96 -5.51
C ARG A 84 -16.21 11.84 -6.66
N ALA A 85 -17.33 12.54 -6.46
CA ALA A 85 -17.92 13.42 -7.46
C ALA A 85 -17.14 14.73 -7.62
N ASP A 86 -16.34 15.10 -6.62
CA ASP A 86 -15.54 16.33 -6.62
C ASP A 86 -14.15 16.12 -7.23
N PHE A 87 -13.83 14.90 -7.70
CA PHE A 87 -12.50 14.53 -8.20
C PHE A 87 -11.38 14.97 -7.25
N SER A 88 -11.61 14.73 -5.96
CA SER A 88 -10.70 15.11 -4.87
C SER A 88 -10.40 13.91 -3.97
N PHE A 89 -9.64 14.16 -2.90
CA PHE A 89 -9.19 13.14 -1.95
C PHE A 89 -9.49 13.54 -0.51
N ILE A 90 -9.48 12.56 0.38
CA ILE A 90 -9.51 12.75 1.84
C ILE A 90 -8.12 12.40 2.34
N ALA A 91 -7.47 13.32 3.05
CA ALA A 91 -6.11 13.10 3.57
C ALA A 91 -6.07 11.88 4.50
N GLY A 92 -5.04 11.05 4.35
CA GLY A 92 -4.90 9.77 5.05
C GLY A 92 -5.69 8.61 4.43
N GLY A 93 -6.49 8.86 3.38
CA GLY A 93 -7.11 7.79 2.61
C GLY A 93 -6.07 6.95 1.86
N VAL A 94 -6.24 5.63 1.86
CA VAL A 94 -5.32 4.69 1.22
C VAL A 94 -6.06 3.95 0.12
N VAL A 95 -5.59 4.07 -1.12
CA VAL A 95 -6.19 3.36 -2.25
C VAL A 95 -5.77 1.87 -2.30
N PRO A 96 -6.56 0.97 -2.89
CA PRO A 96 -6.18 -0.42 -3.14
C PRO A 96 -4.85 -0.60 -3.88
N GLY A 97 -4.46 0.35 -4.74
CA GLY A 97 -3.16 0.39 -5.40
C GLY A 97 -3.14 -0.27 -6.77
N ILE A 98 -2.02 -0.88 -7.13
CA ILE A 98 -1.79 -1.44 -8.47
C ILE A 98 -2.74 -2.60 -8.79
N ARG A 99 -3.48 -2.47 -9.89
CA ARG A 99 -4.15 -3.56 -10.59
C ARG A 99 -3.23 -4.11 -11.67
N LEU A 100 -3.14 -5.42 -11.79
CA LEU A 100 -2.49 -6.04 -12.94
C LEU A 100 -3.56 -6.39 -13.99
N LEU A 101 -3.67 -5.57 -15.02
CA LEU A 101 -4.49 -5.86 -16.19
C LEU A 101 -3.78 -6.92 -17.04
N LYS A 102 -4.54 -7.93 -17.49
CA LYS A 102 -3.97 -9.01 -18.29
C LYS A 102 -3.47 -8.47 -19.64
N PRO A 103 -2.32 -8.95 -20.15
CA PRO A 103 -1.51 -10.01 -19.55
C PRO A 103 -0.61 -9.57 -18.39
N ASP A 104 -0.11 -8.34 -18.37
CA ASP A 104 0.93 -7.90 -17.43
C ASP A 104 1.04 -6.37 -17.25
N LEU A 105 0.00 -5.59 -17.56
CA LEU A 105 0.00 -4.13 -17.42
C LEU A 105 -0.31 -3.73 -15.96
N PRO A 106 0.63 -3.10 -15.22
CA PRO A 106 0.28 -2.43 -13.96
C PRO A 106 -0.52 -1.16 -14.27
N GLU A 107 -1.67 -1.02 -13.65
CA GLU A 107 -2.59 0.10 -13.81
C GLU A 107 -2.95 0.66 -12.44
N ASN A 108 -2.90 1.98 -12.30
CA ASN A 108 -3.58 2.70 -11.23
C ASN A 108 -3.79 4.18 -11.63
N ARG A 109 -4.99 4.53 -12.12
CA ARG A 109 -5.27 5.87 -12.64
C ARG A 109 -5.26 6.94 -11.55
N ASN A 110 -4.65 8.07 -11.88
CA ASN A 110 -4.50 9.22 -10.98
C ASN A 110 -5.60 10.28 -11.13
N ASP A 111 -6.35 10.22 -12.23
CA ASP A 111 -7.28 11.25 -12.69
C ASP A 111 -8.75 10.79 -12.69
N TYR A 112 -9.00 9.50 -12.44
CA TYR A 112 -10.33 8.91 -12.58
C TYR A 112 -10.66 7.97 -11.41
N PRO A 113 -11.63 8.35 -10.55
CA PRO A 113 -11.89 7.59 -9.32
C PRO A 113 -12.67 6.32 -9.57
N PHE A 114 -13.47 6.24 -10.63
CA PHE A 114 -14.51 5.19 -10.77
C PHE A 114 -13.97 3.80 -11.15
N ILE A 115 -12.66 3.63 -11.31
CA ILE A 115 -12.02 2.31 -11.26
C ILE A 115 -11.88 1.91 -9.79
N TRP A 116 -13.01 1.49 -9.24
CA TRP A 116 -13.20 1.16 -7.83
C TRP A 116 -12.11 0.23 -7.27
N SER A 117 -11.75 -0.81 -8.03
CA SER A 117 -10.81 -1.84 -7.61
C SER A 117 -9.37 -1.38 -7.34
N GLU A 118 -9.03 -0.17 -7.77
CA GLU A 118 -7.70 0.41 -7.66
C GLU A 118 -7.67 1.72 -6.86
N ASN A 119 -8.80 2.41 -6.77
CA ASN A 119 -8.92 3.78 -6.24
C ASN A 119 -9.91 3.94 -5.08
N GLU A 120 -10.54 2.89 -4.56
CA GLU A 120 -11.46 3.00 -3.41
C GLU A 120 -10.81 3.52 -2.12
N TYR A 121 -11.57 4.25 -1.31
CA TYR A 121 -11.33 4.29 0.12
C TYR A 121 -12.29 3.40 0.89
N VAL A 122 -11.72 2.46 1.62
CA VAL A 122 -12.40 1.63 2.61
C VAL A 122 -11.82 1.87 4.00
N ILE A 123 -12.66 1.78 5.02
CA ILE A 123 -12.29 2.09 6.41
C ILE A 123 -11.25 1.11 6.94
N ASP A 124 -11.31 -0.16 6.54
CA ASP A 124 -10.42 -1.23 7.02
C ASP A 124 -8.97 -1.05 6.57
N ILE A 125 -8.71 -0.67 5.31
CA ILE A 125 -7.35 -0.41 4.82
C ILE A 125 -6.75 0.79 5.54
N ALA A 126 -7.53 1.87 5.71
CA ALA A 126 -7.05 3.06 6.43
C ALA A 126 -6.73 2.74 7.91
N ALA A 127 -7.59 1.97 8.58
CA ALA A 127 -7.34 1.52 9.95
C ALA A 127 -6.09 0.63 10.06
N ALA A 128 -5.92 -0.32 9.14
CA ALA A 128 -4.75 -1.18 9.09
C ALA A 128 -3.45 -0.39 8.83
N TYR A 129 -3.51 0.62 7.95
CA TYR A 129 -2.38 1.50 7.66
C TYR A 129 -1.98 2.34 8.88
N ILE A 130 -2.95 2.89 9.64
CA ILE A 130 -2.67 3.61 10.88
C ILE A 130 -1.95 2.70 11.87
N LEU A 131 -2.44 1.48 12.07
CA LEU A 131 -1.80 0.49 12.94
C LEU A 131 -0.36 0.20 12.50
N TYR A 132 -0.15 0.00 11.20
CA TYR A 132 1.16 -0.27 10.63
C TYR A 132 2.14 0.88 10.87
N VAL A 133 1.76 2.11 10.58
CA VAL A 133 2.61 3.30 10.78
C VAL A 133 2.94 3.51 12.25
N VAL A 134 1.97 3.30 13.16
CA VAL A 134 2.21 3.38 14.61
C VAL A 134 3.21 2.31 15.05
N ALA A 135 3.06 1.07 14.57
CA ALA A 135 3.98 -0.02 14.89
C ALA A 135 5.41 0.27 14.41
N VAL A 136 5.56 0.79 13.19
CA VAL A 136 6.87 1.20 12.66
C VAL A 136 7.46 2.34 13.48
N ASN A 137 6.68 3.37 13.80
CA ASN A 137 7.16 4.52 14.58
C ASN A 137 7.68 4.10 15.96
N GLN A 138 7.03 3.12 16.61
CA GLN A 138 7.49 2.56 17.89
C GLN A 138 8.80 1.77 17.77
N MET A 139 9.16 1.30 16.58
CA MET A 139 10.44 0.59 16.34
C MET A 139 11.60 1.54 16.02
N THR A 140 11.30 2.77 15.58
CA THR A 140 12.31 3.75 15.15
C THR A 140 12.61 4.83 16.18
N GLN A 141 11.95 4.80 17.34
CA GLN A 141 12.22 5.64 18.50
C GLN A 141 13.14 4.92 19.48
#